data_AF-A0A7S0Z2K5-F1
#
_entry.id   AF-A0A7S0Z2K5-F1
#
_cell.length_a   1.000
_cell.length_b   1.000
_cell.length_c   1.000
_cell.angle_alpha   90.00
_cell.angle_beta   90.00
_cell.angle_gamma   90.00
#
_symmetry.space_group_name_H-M   'P 1'
#
loop_
_entity.id
_entity.type
_entity.pdbx_description
1 polymer ?
#
loop_
_entity_poly.entity_id
_entity_poly.type
_entity_poly.pdbx_seq_one_letter_code
_entity_poly.pdbx_strand_id
1 'polypeptide(L)'
;RLSAGEAPGVEPYATLTFPWHPNALLMVAKHHAAAAQRLVHLSKPLPSPPWAKGQKDLAVGVKSYDIGEHQSSYLMADALGRLAARRGIQLTIYCLRSNDGSELRATIEHLVKQGGGAFRDV
;
A
#
# COMPACT_ATOMS: atom_id res chain seq x y z
N ARG A 1 3.99 31.43 3.20
CA ARG A 1 3.35 30.38 4.03
C ARG A 1 3.70 28.99 3.49
N LEU A 2 3.34 28.61 2.25
CA LEU A 2 3.87 27.38 1.61
C LEU A 2 5.40 27.36 1.40
N SER A 3 6.00 28.53 1.18
CA SER A 3 7.45 28.71 1.00
C SER A 3 8.30 28.42 2.24
N ALA A 4 7.68 28.32 3.42
CA ALA A 4 8.34 27.93 4.67
C ALA A 4 8.18 26.44 4.99
N GLY A 5 7.54 25.68 4.10
CA GLY A 5 7.20 24.28 4.33
C GLY A 5 6.09 24.04 5.35
N GLU A 6 5.39 25.10 5.72
CA GLU A 6 4.25 25.06 6.61
C GLU A 6 2.97 25.05 5.79
N ALA A 7 2.44 23.86 5.58
CA ALA A 7 1.00 23.64 5.67
C ALA A 7 0.73 22.67 6.83
N PRO A 8 0.87 23.12 8.10
CA PRO A 8 0.55 22.28 9.24
C PRO A 8 -0.98 22.15 9.29
N GLY A 9 -1.48 20.92 9.15
CA GLY A 9 -2.90 20.61 9.39
C GLY A 9 -3.72 20.13 8.18
N VAL A 10 -3.13 20.00 6.99
CA VAL A 10 -3.86 19.44 5.83
C VAL A 10 -3.26 18.08 5.43
N GLU A 11 -4.11 17.06 5.40
CA GLU A 11 -3.76 15.71 4.92
C GLU A 11 -3.45 15.70 3.41
N PRO A 12 -2.38 15.04 2.95
CA PRO A 12 -2.04 14.99 1.53
C PRO A 12 -3.20 14.50 0.66
N TYR A 13 -3.96 13.49 1.11
CA TYR A 13 -5.11 12.98 0.35
C TYR A 13 -6.20 14.04 0.16
N ALA A 14 -6.48 14.84 1.21
CA ALA A 14 -7.45 15.92 1.13
C ALA A 14 -7.05 16.98 0.09
N THR A 15 -5.74 17.19 -0.13
CA THR A 15 -5.27 18.17 -1.10
C THR A 15 -5.62 17.86 -2.56
N LEU A 16 -5.96 16.62 -2.89
CA LEU A 16 -6.37 16.20 -4.24
C LEU A 16 -7.68 16.84 -4.70
N THR A 17 -8.45 17.42 -3.77
CA THR A 17 -9.69 18.14 -4.07
C THR A 17 -9.48 19.60 -4.44
N PHE A 18 -8.26 20.14 -4.21
CA PHE A 18 -7.96 21.53 -4.53
C PHE A 18 -7.40 21.67 -5.95
N PRO A 19 -7.72 22.77 -6.66
CA PRO A 19 -7.17 23.07 -7.98
C PRO A 19 -5.73 23.63 -7.85
N TRP A 20 -4.87 22.94 -7.11
CA TRP A 20 -3.50 23.35 -6.89
C TRP A 20 -2.56 22.79 -7.95
N HIS A 21 -1.46 23.51 -8.19
CA HIS A 21 -0.41 23.03 -9.09
C HIS A 21 0.25 21.76 -8.52
N PRO A 22 0.62 20.75 -9.34
CA PRO A 22 1.23 19.50 -8.87
C PRO A 22 2.45 19.69 -7.95
N ASN A 23 3.27 20.70 -8.21
CA ASN A 23 4.40 21.05 -7.33
C ASN A 23 3.95 21.41 -5.91
N ALA A 24 2.80 22.07 -5.73
CA ALA A 24 2.27 22.37 -4.41
C ALA A 24 1.80 21.10 -3.68
N LEU A 25 1.13 20.19 -4.39
CA LEU A 25 0.73 18.88 -3.85
C LEU A 25 1.96 18.07 -3.41
N LEU A 26 3.03 18.06 -4.23
CA LEU A 26 4.29 17.41 -3.90
C LEU A 26 4.93 18.00 -2.64
N MET A 27 4.91 19.32 -2.48
CA MET A 27 5.44 19.97 -1.27
C MET A 27 4.66 19.53 -0.03
N VAL A 28 3.32 19.52 -0.07
CA VAL A 28 2.51 19.04 1.06
C VAL A 28 2.83 17.57 1.38
N ALA A 29 2.88 16.70 0.38
CA ALA A 29 3.22 15.29 0.56
C ALA A 29 4.62 15.11 1.18
N LYS A 30 5.63 15.87 0.73
CA LYS A 30 6.98 15.84 1.31
C LYS A 30 6.99 16.26 2.78
N HIS A 31 6.27 17.32 3.14
CA HIS A 31 6.20 17.79 4.52
C HIS A 31 5.50 16.80 5.43
N HIS A 32 4.39 16.20 4.97
CA HIS A 32 3.68 15.16 5.70
C HIS A 32 4.56 13.92 5.90
N ALA A 33 5.26 13.45 4.85
CA ALA A 33 6.19 12.33 4.96
C ALA A 33 7.34 12.61 5.94
N ALA A 34 7.92 13.82 5.92
CA ALA A 34 8.97 14.22 6.86
C ALA A 34 8.47 14.36 8.31
N ALA A 35 7.20 14.75 8.51
CA ALA A 35 6.57 14.74 9.83
C ALA A 35 6.33 13.31 10.33
N ALA A 36 5.79 12.43 9.47
CA ALA A 36 5.62 11.01 9.79
C ALA A 36 6.96 10.37 10.15
N GLN A 37 8.01 10.60 9.34
CA GLN A 37 9.36 10.10 9.62
C GLN A 37 9.83 10.50 11.01
N ARG A 38 9.65 11.78 11.41
CA ARG A 38 9.98 12.29 12.75
C ARG A 38 9.30 11.53 13.89
N LEU A 39 8.04 11.14 13.72
CA LEU A 39 7.32 10.31 14.69
C LEU A 39 7.89 8.88 14.79
N VAL A 40 8.47 8.37 13.71
CA VAL A 40 9.12 7.04 13.70
C VAL A 40 10.56 7.08 14.25
N HIS A 41 11.10 8.21 14.73
CA HIS A 41 12.42 8.24 15.40
C HIS A 41 12.46 7.37 16.68
N LEU A 42 11.31 6.93 17.18
CA LEU A 42 11.20 5.93 18.26
C LEU A 42 11.48 4.50 17.79
N SER A 43 11.50 4.24 16.47
CA SER A 43 11.70 2.92 15.88
C SER A 43 12.70 3.02 14.73
N LYS A 44 13.96 2.60 14.95
CA LYS A 44 14.95 2.49 13.86
C LYS A 44 14.32 1.68 12.71
N PRO A 45 14.46 2.13 11.43
CA PRO A 45 14.06 1.31 10.30
C PRO A 45 14.63 -0.10 10.45
N LEU A 46 13.82 -1.11 10.14
CA LEU A 46 14.31 -2.48 10.14
C LEU A 46 15.51 -2.55 9.19
N PRO A 47 16.58 -3.28 9.55
CA PRO A 47 17.71 -3.45 8.67
C PRO A 47 17.22 -3.99 7.33
N SER A 48 17.83 -3.53 6.24
CA SER A 48 17.53 -4.08 4.92
C SER A 48 17.70 -5.59 5.01
N PRO A 49 16.65 -6.37 4.77
CA PRO A 49 16.73 -7.78 5.03
C PRO A 49 17.66 -8.44 4.00
N PRO A 50 18.32 -9.56 4.35
CA PRO A 50 19.40 -10.15 3.54
C PRO A 50 18.92 -10.80 2.24
N TRP A 51 17.62 -10.79 1.95
CA TRP A 51 17.06 -11.43 0.77
C TRP A 51 17.29 -10.60 -0.50
N ALA A 52 18.47 -10.82 -1.07
CA ALA A 52 18.76 -10.60 -2.48
C ALA A 52 19.72 -11.67 -3.05
N LYS A 53 20.39 -12.47 -2.19
CA LYS A 53 21.24 -13.58 -2.65
C LYS A 53 20.46 -14.89 -2.70
N GLY A 54 20.10 -15.30 -3.92
CA GLY A 54 19.57 -16.64 -4.21
C GLY A 54 18.04 -16.78 -4.26
N GLN A 55 17.29 -15.70 -4.01
CA GLN A 55 15.84 -15.71 -4.22
C GLN A 55 15.55 -15.64 -5.72
N LYS A 56 14.94 -16.69 -6.26
CA LYS A 56 14.64 -16.80 -7.70
C LYS A 56 13.43 -15.97 -8.11
N ASP A 57 12.49 -15.77 -7.19
CA ASP A 57 11.25 -15.06 -7.43
C ASP A 57 11.26 -13.69 -6.74
N LEU A 58 10.62 -12.71 -7.37
CA LEU A 58 10.40 -11.39 -6.80
C LEU A 58 9.29 -11.46 -5.74
N ALA A 59 9.65 -11.22 -4.48
CA ALA A 59 8.67 -11.07 -3.40
C ALA A 59 7.98 -9.70 -3.49
N VAL A 60 6.65 -9.70 -3.61
CA VAL A 60 5.83 -8.49 -3.70
C VAL A 60 4.87 -8.45 -2.51
N GLY A 61 4.94 -7.39 -1.71
CA GLY A 61 4.01 -7.12 -0.63
C GLY A 61 3.02 -6.03 -1.01
N VAL A 62 1.73 -6.31 -0.95
CA VAL A 62 0.66 -5.29 -1.06
C VAL A 62 0.06 -5.09 0.32
N LYS A 63 0.02 -3.85 0.81
CA LYS A 63 -0.53 -3.51 2.13
C LYS A 63 -1.72 -2.58 1.94
N SER A 64 -2.89 -2.96 2.47
CA SER A 64 -4.11 -2.15 2.31
C SER A 64 -5.13 -2.38 3.44
N TYR A 65 -5.86 -1.32 3.80
CA TYR A 65 -7.04 -1.38 4.67
C TYR A 65 -8.31 -1.84 3.93
N ASP A 66 -8.28 -1.83 2.60
CA ASP A 66 -9.47 -1.81 1.77
C ASP A 66 -9.71 -3.11 1.00
N ILE A 67 -9.08 -4.21 1.41
CA ILE A 67 -9.27 -5.52 0.78
C ILE A 67 -10.62 -6.09 1.19
N GLY A 68 -11.63 -5.95 0.32
CA GLY A 68 -13.03 -6.26 0.58
C GLY A 68 -13.97 -5.32 -0.17
N GLU A 69 -15.11 -4.96 0.43
CA GLU A 69 -16.15 -4.12 -0.17
C GLU A 69 -15.72 -2.64 -0.22
N HIS A 70 -14.80 -2.32 -1.12
CA HIS A 70 -14.25 -0.98 -1.29
C HIS A 70 -13.84 -0.70 -2.74
N GLN A 71 -13.90 0.56 -3.18
CA GLN A 71 -13.66 0.92 -4.58
C GLN A 71 -12.27 0.48 -5.08
N SER A 72 -11.25 0.57 -4.22
CA SER A 72 -9.89 0.16 -4.57
C SER A 72 -9.79 -1.35 -4.83
N SER A 73 -10.57 -2.18 -4.15
CA SER A 73 -10.63 -3.63 -4.37
C SER A 73 -11.27 -3.98 -5.72
N TYR A 74 -12.36 -3.31 -6.10
CA TYR A 74 -12.98 -3.50 -7.42
C TYR A 74 -12.00 -3.20 -8.57
N LEU A 75 -11.15 -2.18 -8.40
CA LEU A 75 -10.14 -1.81 -9.41
C LEU A 75 -8.99 -2.82 -9.49
N MET A 76 -8.64 -3.46 -8.37
CA MET A 76 -7.42 -4.27 -8.26
C MET A 76 -7.66 -5.78 -8.28
N ALA A 77 -8.88 -6.27 -8.10
CA ALA A 77 -9.16 -7.70 -7.89
C ALA A 77 -8.52 -8.62 -8.96
N ASP A 78 -8.78 -8.34 -10.24
CA ASP A 78 -8.21 -9.12 -11.35
C ASP A 78 -6.69 -8.91 -11.46
N ALA A 79 -6.21 -7.69 -11.25
CA ALA A 79 -4.78 -7.39 -11.30
C ALA A 79 -3.99 -8.17 -10.23
N LEU A 80 -4.53 -8.29 -9.01
CA LEU A 80 -3.93 -9.07 -7.92
C LEU A 80 -3.92 -10.57 -8.25
N GLY A 81 -4.99 -11.11 -8.82
CA GLY A 81 -5.04 -12.50 -9.29
C GLY A 81 -4.00 -12.80 -10.37
N ARG A 82 -3.93 -11.94 -11.40
CA ARG A 82 -2.92 -12.08 -12.48
C ARG A 82 -1.50 -11.93 -11.97
N LEU A 83 -1.27 -11.02 -11.01
CA LEU A 83 0.04 -10.83 -10.41
C LEU A 83 0.46 -12.05 -9.60
N ALA A 84 -0.46 -12.65 -8.83
CA ALA A 84 -0.21 -13.89 -8.12
C ALA A 84 0.14 -15.04 -9.07
N ALA A 85 -0.62 -15.22 -10.15
CA ALA A 85 -0.41 -16.29 -11.12
C ALA A 85 0.87 -16.13 -11.98
N ARG A 86 1.56 -14.99 -11.88
CA ARG A 86 2.74 -14.71 -12.70
C ARG A 86 3.95 -15.48 -12.20
N ARG A 87 4.56 -16.28 -13.08
CA ARG A 87 5.82 -16.97 -12.80
C ARG A 87 6.91 -15.98 -12.37
N GLY A 88 7.69 -16.37 -11.37
CA GLY A 88 8.76 -15.53 -10.83
C GLY A 88 8.28 -14.45 -9.87
N ILE A 89 7.02 -14.48 -9.43
CA ILE A 89 6.47 -13.54 -8.44
C ILE A 89 5.91 -14.33 -7.25
N GLN A 90 6.23 -13.87 -6.04
CA GLN A 90 5.62 -14.32 -4.81
C GLN A 90 4.83 -13.17 -4.20
N LEU A 91 3.52 -13.15 -4.40
CA LEU A 91 2.63 -12.10 -3.89
C LEU A 91 2.17 -12.42 -2.47
N THR A 92 2.32 -11.46 -1.55
CA THR A 92 1.67 -11.47 -0.23
C THR A 92 0.83 -10.21 -0.06
N ILE A 93 -0.44 -10.39 0.30
CA ILE A 93 -1.36 -9.30 0.64
C ILE A 93 -1.46 -9.19 2.16
N TYR A 94 -1.09 -8.03 2.70
CA TYR A 94 -1.19 -7.65 4.09
C TYR A 94 -2.46 -6.82 4.31
N CYS A 95 -3.47 -7.46 4.90
CA CYS A 95 -4.76 -6.86 5.19
C CYS A 95 -4.71 -6.18 6.56
N LEU A 96 -4.98 -4.89 6.59
CA LEU A 96 -4.97 -4.08 7.83
C LEU A 96 -6.34 -3.98 8.49
N ARG A 97 -7.36 -4.57 7.86
CA ARG A 97 -8.70 -4.74 8.38
C ARG A 97 -9.06 -6.22 8.27
N SER A 98 -9.80 -6.71 9.25
CA SER A 98 -10.38 -8.06 9.24
C SER A 98 -11.21 -8.28 7.99
N ASN A 99 -11.33 -9.54 7.58
CA ASN A 99 -12.25 -9.96 6.53
C ASN A 99 -13.67 -9.43 6.85
N ASP A 100 -14.26 -8.70 5.90
CA ASP A 100 -15.56 -8.06 6.03
C ASP A 100 -16.74 -8.96 5.64
N GLY A 101 -16.46 -10.21 5.23
CA GLY A 101 -17.46 -11.19 4.81
C GLY A 101 -18.02 -10.95 3.40
N SER A 102 -17.51 -9.96 2.67
CA SER A 102 -18.01 -9.64 1.32
C SER A 102 -17.65 -10.72 0.30
N GLU A 103 -18.49 -10.86 -0.73
CA GLU A 103 -18.20 -11.72 -1.88
C GLU A 103 -16.94 -11.26 -2.62
N LEU A 104 -16.71 -9.94 -2.68
CA LEU A 104 -15.52 -9.37 -3.28
C LEU A 104 -14.26 -9.79 -2.52
N ARG A 105 -14.27 -9.74 -1.18
CA ARG A 105 -13.17 -10.27 -0.37
C ARG A 105 -12.90 -11.75 -0.66
N ALA A 106 -13.94 -12.58 -0.68
CA ALA A 106 -13.82 -14.01 -0.98
C ALA A 106 -13.25 -14.25 -2.40
N THR A 107 -13.69 -13.47 -3.38
CA THR A 107 -13.22 -13.55 -4.77
C THR A 107 -11.73 -13.19 -4.88
N ILE A 108 -11.31 -12.08 -4.27
CA ILE A 108 -9.90 -11.66 -4.26
C ILE A 108 -9.03 -12.71 -3.58
N GLU A 109 -9.48 -13.25 -2.44
CA GLU A 109 -8.78 -14.33 -1.75
C GLU A 109 -8.63 -15.57 -2.61
N HIS A 110 -9.70 -15.97 -3.30
CA HIS A 110 -9.70 -17.12 -4.19
C HIS A 110 -8.69 -16.94 -5.33
N LEU A 111 -8.78 -15.83 -6.07
CA LEU A 111 -7.92 -15.54 -7.23
C LEU A 111 -6.44 -15.52 -6.85
N VAL A 112 -6.10 -14.88 -5.74
CA VAL A 112 -4.72 -14.75 -5.29
C VAL A 112 -4.18 -16.08 -4.77
N LYS A 113 -4.97 -16.85 -4.00
CA LYS A 113 -4.55 -18.19 -3.53
C LYS A 113 -4.39 -19.18 -4.67
N GLN A 114 -5.27 -19.14 -5.69
CA GLN A 114 -5.13 -19.95 -6.89
C GLN A 114 -3.83 -19.65 -7.67
N GLY A 115 -3.41 -18.38 -7.69
CA GLY A 115 -2.13 -17.97 -8.26
C GLY A 115 -0.90 -18.36 -7.42
N GLY A 116 -1.08 -18.93 -6.23
CA GLY A 116 0.02 -19.23 -5.29
C GLY A 116 0.43 -18.04 -4.41
N GLY A 117 -0.37 -16.98 -4.38
CA GLY A 117 -0.20 -15.86 -3.45
C GLY A 117 -0.75 -16.15 -2.05
N ALA A 118 -0.41 -15.30 -1.10
CA ALA A 118 -0.78 -15.44 0.31
C ALA A 118 -1.48 -14.18 0.87
N PHE A 119 -2.29 -14.38 1.92
CA PHE A 119 -2.87 -13.31 2.73
C PHE A 119 -2.30 -13.35 4.13
N ARG A 120 -2.16 -12.17 4.74
CA ARG A 120 -1.83 -11.99 6.15
C ARG A 120 -2.67 -10.87 6.72
N ASP A 121 -3.47 -11.19 7.72
CA ASP A 121 -4.12 -10.16 8.53
C ASP A 121 -3.08 -9.64 9.55
N VAL A 122 -2.95 -8.32 9.67
CA VAL A 122 -1.89 -7.63 10.44
C VAL A 122 -2.49 -6.78 11.55
#